data_AF-A0A077MBF7-F1
#
_entry.id   AF-A0A077MBF7-F1
#
_cell.length_a   1.000
_cell.length_b   1.000
_cell.length_c   1.000
_cell.angle_alpha   90.00
_cell.angle_beta   90.00
_cell.angle_gamma   90.00
#
_symmetry.space_group_name_H-M   'P 1'
#
loop_
_entity.id
_entity.type
_entity.pdbx_description
1 polymer ?
#
loop_
_entity_poly.entity_id
_entity_poly.type
_entity_poly.pdbx_seq_one_letter_code
_entity_poly.pdbx_strand_id
1 'polypeptide(L)'
;MRGLLDALDIERAHLVGNSYGGGAALRLALDRPDLVDRMVLNGPGGIGTTRALPTRGLNQLLDYYGGDGPSFAKMSTFIRESLVAPGTEVPCGRLGKRRNAIPHRQPRVPTAPHALAGPTPGDR
;
A
#
# COMPACT_ATOMS: atom_id res chain seq x y z
N MET A 1 6.37 -10.04 -12.98
CA MET A 1 7.48 -10.63 -12.19
C MET A 1 8.22 -11.69 -12.97
N ARG A 2 7.58 -12.76 -13.43
CA ARG A 2 8.21 -13.76 -14.32
C ARG A 2 8.98 -13.15 -15.50
N GLY A 3 8.33 -12.31 -16.31
CA GLY A 3 8.99 -11.68 -17.47
C GLY A 3 10.19 -10.78 -17.10
N LEU A 4 10.25 -10.26 -15.87
CA LEU A 4 11.42 -9.52 -15.39
C LEU A 4 12.57 -10.48 -15.07
N LEU A 5 12.29 -11.62 -14.42
CA LEU A 5 13.31 -12.63 -14.14
C LEU A 5 13.87 -13.21 -15.44
N ASP A 6 12.99 -13.52 -16.40
CA ASP A 6 13.38 -13.99 -17.73
C ASP A 6 14.29 -12.96 -18.44
N ALA A 7 13.93 -11.67 -18.41
CA ALA A 7 14.69 -10.60 -19.07
C ALA A 7 16.05 -10.32 -18.41
N LEU A 8 16.20 -10.67 -17.13
CA LEU A 8 17.44 -10.49 -16.37
C LEU A 8 18.25 -11.78 -16.25
N ASP A 9 17.80 -12.86 -16.89
CA ASP A 9 18.41 -14.19 -16.82
C ASP A 9 18.56 -14.70 -15.37
N ILE A 10 17.52 -14.47 -14.55
CA ILE A 10 17.46 -14.92 -13.15
C ILE A 10 16.63 -16.19 -13.08
N GLU A 11 17.29 -17.32 -12.90
CA GLU A 11 16.64 -18.63 -12.78
C GLU A 11 15.80 -18.75 -11.51
N ARG A 12 16.27 -18.18 -10.39
CA ARG A 12 15.62 -18.27 -9.07
C ARG A 12 15.96 -17.06 -8.20
N ALA A 13 14.98 -16.56 -7.44
CA ALA A 13 15.16 -15.38 -6.59
C ALA A 13 14.65 -15.56 -5.15
N HIS A 14 15.27 -14.82 -4.22
CA HIS A 14 14.67 -14.51 -2.93
C HIS A 14 13.75 -13.29 -3.08
N LEU A 15 12.55 -13.34 -2.49
CA LEU A 15 11.55 -12.28 -2.62
C LEU A 15 11.26 -11.64 -1.28
N VAL A 16 11.21 -10.31 -1.27
CA VAL A 16 10.71 -9.52 -0.13
C VAL A 16 9.47 -8.77 -0.60
N GLY A 17 8.32 -9.08 -0.01
CA GLY A 17 7.03 -8.58 -0.45
C GLY A 17 6.25 -7.92 0.68
N ASN A 18 5.86 -6.67 0.49
CA ASN A 18 4.99 -5.92 1.39
C ASN A 18 3.66 -5.60 0.71
N SER A 19 2.53 -5.71 1.43
CA SER A 19 1.21 -5.34 0.89
C SER A 19 0.94 -6.04 -0.45
N TYR A 20 0.51 -5.31 -1.49
CA TYR A 20 0.31 -5.85 -2.83
C TYR A 20 1.51 -6.64 -3.37
N GLY A 21 2.73 -6.17 -3.12
CA GLY A 21 3.96 -6.87 -3.53
C GLY A 21 4.10 -8.26 -2.87
N GLY A 22 3.62 -8.42 -1.64
CA GLY A 22 3.54 -9.73 -0.98
C GLY A 22 2.52 -10.67 -1.63
N GLY A 23 1.37 -10.14 -2.04
CA GLY A 23 0.37 -10.91 -2.80
C GLY A 23 0.89 -11.34 -4.17
N ALA A 24 1.60 -10.45 -4.88
CA ALA A 24 2.26 -10.77 -6.15
C ALA A 24 3.37 -11.82 -5.99
N ALA A 25 4.16 -11.74 -4.92
CA ALA A 25 5.19 -12.72 -4.59
C ALA A 25 4.60 -14.11 -4.32
N LEU A 26 3.54 -14.18 -3.50
CA LEU A 26 2.80 -15.41 -3.25
C LEU A 26 2.21 -15.98 -4.53
N ARG A 27 1.61 -15.14 -5.38
CA ARG A 27 1.05 -15.60 -6.65
C ARG A 27 2.13 -16.23 -7.54
N LEU A 28 3.31 -15.62 -7.65
CA LEU A 28 4.41 -16.22 -8.40
C LEU A 28 4.86 -17.55 -7.77
N ALA A 29 5.01 -17.62 -6.46
CA ALA A 29 5.44 -18.86 -5.79
C ALA A 29 4.44 -20.00 -5.98
N LEU A 30 3.13 -19.71 -6.04
CA LEU A 30 2.09 -20.70 -6.32
C LEU A 30 2.11 -21.15 -7.78
N ASP A 31 2.28 -20.23 -8.73
CA ASP A 31 2.23 -20.53 -10.16
C ASP A 31 3.56 -21.15 -10.67
N ARG A 32 4.69 -20.72 -10.11
CA ARG A 32 6.07 -21.01 -10.54
C ARG A 32 7.01 -21.14 -9.33
N PRO A 33 6.84 -22.18 -8.49
CA PRO A 33 7.66 -22.39 -7.30
C PRO A 33 9.15 -22.59 -7.64
N ASP A 34 9.46 -23.05 -8.86
CA ASP A 34 10.81 -23.20 -9.39
C ASP A 34 11.58 -21.86 -9.41
N LEU A 35 10.87 -20.74 -9.59
CA LEU A 35 11.47 -19.41 -9.69
C LEU A 35 11.70 -18.74 -8.32
N VAL A 36 11.27 -19.36 -7.22
CA VAL A 36 11.30 -18.76 -5.87
C VAL A 36 12.09 -19.64 -4.91
N ASP A 37 13.05 -19.05 -4.19
CA ASP A 37 13.83 -19.77 -3.18
C ASP A 37 13.35 -19.51 -1.75
N ARG A 38 13.34 -18.24 -1.33
CA ARG A 38 12.87 -17.84 0.00
C ARG A 38 12.02 -16.59 -0.11
N MET A 39 11.10 -16.43 0.83
CA MET A 39 10.22 -15.26 0.89
C MET A 39 10.18 -14.64 2.28
N VAL A 40 10.25 -13.31 2.33
CA VAL A 40 9.91 -12.51 3.51
C VAL A 40 8.66 -11.71 3.16
N LEU A 41 7.58 -11.94 3.91
CA LEU A 41 6.27 -11.34 3.64
C LEU A 41 5.86 -10.43 4.81
N ASN A 42 5.60 -9.17 4.50
CA ASN A 42 5.07 -8.19 5.45
C ASN A 42 3.65 -7.78 5.04
N GLY A 43 2.64 -8.23 5.79
CA GLY A 43 1.23 -7.94 5.49
C GLY A 43 0.84 -8.14 4.02
N PRO A 44 1.01 -9.35 3.45
CA PRO A 44 0.74 -9.59 2.03
C PRO A 44 -0.73 -9.36 1.67
N GLY A 45 -0.96 -8.65 0.57
CA GLY A 45 -2.30 -8.32 0.08
C GLY A 45 -3.08 -9.56 -0.36
N GLY A 46 -4.40 -9.54 -0.17
CA GLY A 46 -5.31 -10.62 -0.54
C GLY A 46 -5.42 -11.75 0.49
N ILE A 47 -4.51 -11.83 1.46
CA ILE A 47 -4.62 -12.78 2.58
C ILE A 47 -5.43 -12.16 3.71
N GLY A 48 -6.60 -12.73 4.00
CA GLY A 48 -7.45 -12.30 5.11
C GLY A 48 -8.17 -10.96 4.90
N THR A 49 -7.93 -10.26 3.79
CA THR A 49 -8.52 -8.95 3.48
C THR A 49 -10.03 -9.00 3.21
N THR A 50 -10.61 -10.19 3.00
CA THR A 50 -12.05 -10.40 2.83
C THR A 50 -12.76 -10.83 4.12
N ARG A 51 -12.03 -11.04 5.22
CA ARG A 51 -12.58 -11.58 6.47
C ARG A 51 -13.17 -10.50 7.40
N ALA A 52 -12.86 -9.24 7.15
CA ALA A 52 -13.35 -8.12 7.94
C ALA A 52 -13.42 -6.84 7.09
N LEU A 53 -14.21 -5.88 7.55
CA LEU A 53 -14.20 -4.54 6.97
C LEU A 53 -12.80 -3.91 7.08
N PRO A 54 -12.42 -3.01 6.15
CA PRO A 54 -11.18 -2.27 6.23
C PRO A 54 -11.03 -1.57 7.59
N THR A 55 -9.83 -1.62 8.17
CA THR A 55 -9.54 -0.91 9.42
C THR A 55 -9.66 0.61 9.22
N ARG A 56 -9.92 1.36 10.30
CA ARG A 56 -9.93 2.84 10.25
C ARG A 56 -8.65 3.39 9.61
N GLY A 57 -7.49 2.85 9.96
CA GLY A 57 -6.22 3.24 9.37
C GLY A 57 -6.13 2.96 7.87
N LEU A 58 -6.61 1.80 7.42
CA LEU A 58 -6.64 1.49 5.98
C LEU A 58 -7.59 2.44 5.23
N ASN A 59 -8.76 2.75 5.79
CA ASN A 59 -9.66 3.75 5.20
C ASN A 59 -9.02 5.14 5.12
N GLN A 60 -8.33 5.59 6.18
CA GLN A 60 -7.60 6.86 6.17
C GLN A 60 -6.48 6.91 5.10
N LEU A 61 -5.80 5.78 4.89
CA LEU A 61 -4.77 5.65 3.86
C LEU A 61 -5.38 5.73 2.45
N LEU A 62 -6.45 4.99 2.20
CA LEU A 62 -7.12 4.93 0.89
C LEU A 62 -7.83 6.26 0.55
N ASP A 63 -8.41 6.93 1.54
CA ASP A 63 -9.11 8.22 1.40
C ASP A 63 -8.16 9.43 1.41
N TYR A 64 -6.84 9.23 1.52
CA TYR A 64 -5.90 10.33 1.74
C TYR A 64 -6.01 11.44 0.66
N TYR A 65 -6.22 11.05 -0.59
CA TYR A 65 -6.40 11.96 -1.73
C TYR A 65 -7.87 12.28 -2.05
N GLY A 66 -8.84 11.69 -1.33
CA GLY A 66 -10.26 11.96 -1.51
C GLY A 66 -10.71 13.28 -0.88
N GLY A 67 -11.95 13.69 -1.17
CA GLY A 67 -12.55 14.93 -0.65
C GLY A 67 -11.72 16.18 -0.98
N ASP A 68 -11.39 16.97 0.04
CA ASP A 68 -10.56 18.18 -0.07
C ASP A 68 -9.07 17.89 -0.41
N GLY A 69 -8.74 16.65 -0.74
CA GLY A 69 -7.39 16.22 -1.09
C GLY A 69 -6.49 15.94 0.11
N PRO A 70 -5.18 15.80 -0.13
CA PRO A 70 -4.19 15.48 0.90
C PRO A 70 -3.93 16.68 1.81
N SER A 71 -3.92 16.46 3.13
CA SER A 71 -3.60 17.50 4.11
C SER A 71 -2.64 17.00 5.18
N PHE A 72 -1.96 17.95 5.84
CA PHE A 72 -1.12 17.63 7.00
C PHE A 72 -1.94 17.07 8.16
N ALA A 73 -3.18 17.53 8.34
CA ALA A 73 -4.08 17.01 9.36
C ALA A 73 -4.37 15.52 9.10
N LYS A 74 -4.81 15.16 7.88
CA LYS A 74 -5.05 13.76 7.48
C LYS A 74 -3.81 12.88 7.70
N MET A 75 -2.64 13.36 7.28
CA MET A 75 -1.35 12.67 7.46
C MET A 75 -1.01 12.48 8.94
N SER A 76 -1.13 13.54 9.75
CA SER A 76 -0.81 13.51 11.18
C SER A 76 -1.72 12.55 11.94
N THR A 77 -3.02 12.59 11.65
CA THR A 77 -4.01 11.66 12.20
C THR A 77 -3.65 10.21 11.84
N PHE A 78 -3.41 9.92 10.57
CA PHE A 78 -3.06 8.56 10.13
C PHE A 78 -1.82 8.02 10.84
N ILE A 79 -0.73 8.81 10.90
CA ILE A 79 0.51 8.36 11.53
C ILE A 79 0.32 8.11 13.04
N ARG A 80 -0.33 9.03 13.74
CA ARG A 80 -0.42 9.00 15.21
C ARG A 80 -1.49 8.05 15.72
N GLU A 81 -2.55 7.82 14.97
CA GLU A 81 -3.67 6.99 15.42
C GLU A 81 -3.65 5.58 14.84
N SER A 82 -2.98 5.38 13.69
CA SER A 82 -3.09 4.13 12.94
C SER A 82 -1.76 3.44 12.63
N LEU A 83 -0.61 4.13 12.74
CA LEU A 83 0.70 3.55 12.43
C LEU A 83 1.62 3.38 13.65
N VAL A 84 1.55 4.28 14.64
CA VAL A 84 2.45 4.24 15.81
C VAL A 84 1.64 4.12 17.09
N ALA A 85 2.01 3.15 17.93
CA ALA A 85 1.47 2.99 19.26
C ALA A 85 2.62 3.03 20.29
N PRO A 86 2.59 3.96 21.27
CA PRO A 86 1.61 5.03 21.46
C PRO A 86 1.86 6.25 20.54
N GLY A 87 0.78 6.81 19.97
CA GLY A 87 0.86 7.94 19.03
C GLY A 87 1.43 9.25 19.59
N THR A 88 1.60 9.34 20.91
CA THR A 88 2.27 10.44 21.61
C THR A 88 3.78 10.48 21.34
N GLU A 89 4.39 9.36 20.94
CA GLU A 89 5.81 9.27 20.55
C GLU A 89 6.14 9.96 19.23
N VAL A 90 5.10 10.45 18.53
CA VAL A 90 5.23 11.21 17.29
C VAL A 90 4.69 12.63 17.48
N PRO A 91 5.51 13.58 17.97
CA PRO A 91 5.11 14.98 18.12
C PRO A 91 4.86 15.65 16.77
N CYS A 92 3.86 16.53 16.70
CA CYS A 92 3.51 17.30 15.48
C CYS A 92 4.72 18.06 14.90
N GLY A 93 5.61 18.58 15.76
CA GLY A 93 6.83 19.27 15.32
C GLY A 93 7.80 18.37 14.55
N ARG A 94 7.87 17.06 14.86
CA ARG A 94 8.69 16.09 14.12
C ARG A 94 8.11 15.81 12.74
N LEU A 95 6.78 15.72 12.64
CA LEU A 95 6.08 15.56 11.36
C LEU A 95 6.22 16.79 10.46
N GLY A 96 6.10 17.99 11.03
CA GLY A 96 6.28 19.26 10.31
C GLY A 96 7.68 19.40 9.70
N LYS A 97 8.73 19.07 10.47
CA LYS A 97 10.13 19.08 9.98
C LYS A 97 10.33 18.12 8.80
N ARG A 98 9.81 16.89 8.88
CA ARG A 98 9.92 15.91 7.77
C ARG A 98 9.17 16.37 6.52
N ARG A 99 7.97 16.93 6.67
CA ARG A 99 7.20 17.47 5.54
C ARG A 99 7.98 18.56 4.80
N ASN A 100 8.57 19.51 5.53
CA ASN A 100 9.28 20.64 4.94
C ASN A 100 10.64 20.25 4.34
N ALA A 101 11.17 19.07 4.67
CA ALA A 101 12.41 18.54 4.11
C ALA A 101 12.21 17.84 2.74
N ILE A 102 10.98 17.53 2.35
CA ILE A 102 10.67 16.95 1.04
C ILE A 102 10.41 18.12 0.07
N PRO A 103 11.17 18.24 -1.04
CA PRO A 103 10.94 19.28 -2.03
C PRO A 103 9.48 19.30 -2.49
N HIS A 104 8.82 20.45 -2.45
CA HIS A 104 7.39 20.62 -2.75
C HIS A 104 6.98 20.36 -4.22
N ARG A 105 7.82 19.69 -5.01
CA ARG A 105 7.43 19.13 -6.31
C ARG A 105 6.56 17.90 -6.08
N GLN A 106 5.33 18.12 -5.62
CA GLN A 106 4.27 17.13 -5.73
C GLN A 106 4.03 16.94 -7.24
N PRO A 107 4.22 15.73 -7.80
CA PRO A 107 3.67 15.44 -9.12
C PRO A 107 2.18 15.76 -9.08
N ARG A 108 1.63 16.43 -10.11
CA ARG A 108 0.18 16.46 -10.30
C ARG A 108 -0.27 15.00 -10.36
N VAL A 109 -0.83 14.48 -9.28
CA VAL A 109 -1.53 13.20 -9.30
C VAL A 109 -2.81 13.49 -10.08
N PRO A 110 -3.00 12.93 -11.28
CA PRO A 110 -4.30 13.05 -11.96
C PRO A 110 -5.33 12.50 -10.99
N THR A 111 -6.41 13.24 -10.74
CA THR A 111 -7.56 12.74 -9.99
C THR A 111 -8.04 11.49 -10.72
N ALA A 112 -7.73 10.31 -10.18
CA ALA A 112 -8.28 9.07 -10.70
C ALA A 112 -9.79 9.13 -10.48
N PRO A 113 -10.63 8.99 -11.53
CA PRO A 113 -12.04 8.77 -11.30
C PRO A 113 -12.17 7.46 -10.50
N HIS A 114 -13.01 7.49 -9.47
CA HIS A 114 -13.29 6.38 -8.56
C HIS A 114 -13.32 5.01 -9.26
N ALA A 115 -12.23 4.24 -9.17
CA ALA A 115 -12.15 2.88 -9.70
C ALA A 115 -12.40 1.85 -8.59
N LEU A 116 -13.47 2.01 -7.81
CA LEU A 116 -14.02 0.97 -6.93
C LEU A 116 -15.55 1.12 -6.78
N ALA A 117 -16.26 1.53 -7.83
CA ALA A 117 -17.70 1.29 -7.90
C ALA A 117 -17.92 -0.18 -8.30
N GLY A 118 -18.42 -0.99 -7.36
CA GLY A 118 -18.97 -2.30 -7.70
C GLY A 118 -20.15 -2.15 -8.68
N PRO A 119 -20.55 -3.23 -9.38
CA PRO A 119 -21.64 -3.16 -10.33
C PRO A 119 -22.94 -2.69 -9.64
N THR A 120 -23.57 -1.66 -10.20
CA THR A 120 -24.92 -1.23 -9.81
C THR A 120 -25.92 -2.33 -10.18
N PRO A 121 -26.87 -2.69 -9.29
CA PRO A 121 -27.88 -3.69 -9.60
C PRO A 121 -28.87 -3.08 -10.59
N GLY A 122 -28.73 -3.43 -11.87
CA GLY A 122 -29.57 -2.88 -12.94
C GLY A 122 -29.35 -3.50 -14.32
N ASP A 123 -28.12 -3.91 -14.65
CA ASP A 123 -27.84 -4.57 -15.94
C ASP A 123 -27.78 -6.09 -15.78
N ARG A 124 -28.92 -6.73 -16.04
CA ARG A 124 -28.97 -8.10 -16.58
C ARG A 124 -29.58 -8.02 -17.97
#